data_AF-B1N614-F1
#
_entry.id   AF-B1N614-F1
#
_cell.length_a   1.000
_cell.length_b   1.000
_cell.length_c   1.000
_cell.angle_alpha   90.00
_cell.angle_beta   90.00
_cell.angle_gamma   90.00
#
_symmetry.space_group_name_H-M   'P 1'
#
loop_
_entity.id
_entity.type
_entity.pdbx_description
1 polymer ?
#
loop_
_entity_poly.entity_id
_entity_poly.type
_entity_poly.pdbx_seq_one_letter_code
_entity_poly.pdbx_strand_id
1 'polypeptide(L)'
;MNQKELDEEHTYLLSVVQAFQLYEEFGKQWVVYQLSMFKSLKEEDKKLLPNYHQKWNLILCGLHANQMIFDAIIRNQEDIITHLHFPILSEEQKHNLILSISDNERNELCQKLDKVRSMLTHLYRDWSIEGINERKLCYEPILHRLKELYQD
;
A
#
# COMPACT_ATOMS: atom_id res chain seq x y z
N MET A 1 -15.30 -4.85 -25.93
CA MET A 1 -14.67 -3.64 -25.37
C MET A 1 -14.35 -2.72 -26.53
N ASN A 2 -14.80 -1.47 -26.49
CA ASN A 2 -14.38 -0.49 -27.50
C ASN A 2 -12.97 0.04 -27.17
N GLN A 3 -12.30 0.67 -28.15
CA GLN A 3 -10.92 1.15 -27.96
C GLN A 3 -10.78 2.12 -26.78
N LYS A 4 -11.80 2.95 -26.54
CA LYS A 4 -11.81 3.92 -25.46
C LYS A 4 -11.82 3.25 -24.08
N GLU A 5 -12.62 2.21 -23.90
CA GLU A 5 -12.67 1.42 -22.66
C GLU A 5 -11.32 0.76 -22.35
N LEU A 6 -10.65 0.23 -23.38
CA LEU A 6 -9.30 -0.33 -23.27
C LEU A 6 -8.27 0.71 -22.81
N ASP A 7 -8.32 1.91 -23.39
CA ASP A 7 -7.39 2.99 -23.05
C ASP A 7 -7.62 3.51 -21.61
N GLU A 8 -8.89 3.59 -21.19
CA GLU A 8 -9.27 3.97 -19.82
C GLU A 8 -8.81 2.92 -18.79
N GLU A 9 -9.00 1.63 -19.09
CA GLU A 9 -8.53 0.53 -18.23
C GLU A 9 -7.00 0.53 -18.09
N HIS A 10 -6.29 0.70 -19.21
CA HIS A 10 -4.84 0.79 -19.22
C HIS A 10 -4.33 1.97 -18.37
N THR A 11 -4.95 3.14 -18.52
CA THR A 11 -4.62 4.33 -17.73
C THR A 11 -4.88 4.11 -16.24
N TYR A 12 -6.00 3.47 -15.90
CA TYR A 12 -6.31 3.13 -14.51
C TYR A 12 -5.29 2.16 -13.94
N LEU A 13 -4.90 1.12 -14.68
CA LEU A 13 -3.89 0.16 -14.26
C LEU A 13 -2.53 0.83 -14.01
N LEU A 14 -2.10 1.74 -14.88
CA LEU A 14 -0.89 2.58 -14.68
C LEU A 14 -0.94 3.35 -13.36
N SER A 15 -2.08 3.96 -13.07
CA SER A 15 -2.26 4.71 -11.81
C SER A 15 -2.19 3.80 -10.56
N VAL A 16 -2.61 2.54 -10.66
CA VAL A 16 -2.53 1.57 -9.56
C VAL A 16 -1.09 1.10 -9.36
N VAL A 17 -0.39 0.77 -10.45
CA VAL A 17 1.04 0.39 -10.40
C VAL A 17 1.88 1.53 -9.83
N GLN A 18 1.60 2.78 -10.25
CA GLN A 18 2.24 3.96 -9.68
C GLN A 18 1.98 4.08 -8.17
N ALA A 19 0.75 3.85 -7.70
CA ALA A 19 0.44 3.87 -6.26
C ALA A 19 1.22 2.80 -5.48
N PHE A 20 1.42 1.60 -6.03
CA PHE A 20 2.30 0.59 -5.43
C PHE A 20 3.75 1.06 -5.33
N GLN A 21 4.29 1.68 -6.38
CA GLN A 21 5.67 2.18 -6.39
C GLN A 21 5.89 3.35 -5.42
N LEU A 22 4.86 4.13 -5.13
CA LEU A 22 4.93 5.34 -4.28
C LEU A 22 4.59 5.10 -2.80
N TYR A 23 4.22 3.88 -2.40
CA TYR A 23 3.73 3.59 -1.06
C TYR A 23 4.70 4.03 0.05
N GLU A 24 5.97 3.65 -0.04
CA GLU A 24 7.00 4.00 0.96
C GLU A 24 7.23 5.50 1.01
N GLU A 25 7.46 6.12 -0.15
CA GLU A 25 7.83 7.53 -0.25
C GLU A 25 6.70 8.44 0.23
N PHE A 26 5.45 8.07 -0.07
CA PHE A 26 4.28 8.76 0.47
C PHE A 26 4.19 8.58 2.00
N GLY A 27 4.43 7.37 2.50
CA GLY A 27 4.45 7.09 3.94
C GLY A 27 5.52 7.89 4.69
N LYS A 28 6.72 8.06 4.11
CA LYS A 28 7.81 8.86 4.68
C LYS A 28 7.41 10.31 4.92
N GLN A 29 6.63 10.92 4.02
CA GLN A 29 6.14 12.30 4.20
C GLN A 29 5.34 12.45 5.50
N TRP A 30 4.50 11.47 5.81
CA TRP A 30 3.75 11.46 7.06
C TRP A 30 4.67 11.31 8.27
N VAL A 31 5.68 10.44 8.21
CA VAL A 31 6.67 10.30 9.30
C VAL A 31 7.45 11.60 9.51
N VAL A 32 7.90 12.26 8.45
CA VAL A 32 8.61 13.55 8.53
C VAL A 32 7.74 14.60 9.21
N TYR A 33 6.46 14.68 8.84
CA TYR A 33 5.50 15.57 9.49
C TYR A 33 5.32 15.25 10.99
N GLN A 34 5.22 13.98 11.36
CA GLN A 34 5.04 13.59 12.76
C GLN A 34 6.29 13.86 13.61
N LEU A 35 7.48 13.76 13.01
CA LEU A 35 8.74 14.12 13.66
C LEU A 35 8.92 15.63 13.77
N SER A 36 8.46 16.43 12.79
CA SER A 36 8.51 17.90 12.88
C SER A 36 7.58 18.42 13.97
N MET A 37 6.38 17.84 14.09
CA MET A 37 5.44 18.15 15.18
C MET A 37 6.01 17.78 16.56
N PHE A 38 6.74 16.68 16.67
CA PHE A 38 7.40 16.33 17.93
C PHE A 38 8.53 17.30 18.30
N LYS A 39 9.29 17.77 17.30
CA LYS A 39 10.36 18.74 17.52
C LYS A 39 9.83 20.07 18.08
N SER A 40 8.60 20.47 17.72
CA SER A 40 7.98 21.70 18.20
C SER A 40 7.44 21.63 19.63
N LEU A 41 7.40 20.45 20.26
CA LEU A 41 7.00 20.27 21.66
C LEU A 41 8.05 20.84 22.64
N LYS A 42 7.61 21.18 23.85
CA LYS A 42 8.50 21.55 24.96
C LYS A 42 9.27 20.33 25.46
N GLU A 43 10.44 20.55 26.05
CA GLU A 43 11.28 19.45 26.58
C GLU A 43 10.58 18.66 27.70
N GLU A 44 9.73 19.30 28.49
CA GLU A 44 8.90 18.63 29.51
C GLU A 44 7.93 17.63 28.89
N ASP A 45 7.27 18.02 27.79
CA ASP A 45 6.32 17.16 27.07
C ASP A 45 7.05 16.04 26.32
N LYS A 46 8.24 16.31 25.77
CA LYS A 46 9.08 15.29 25.12
C LYS A 46 9.50 14.19 26.09
N LYS A 47 9.75 14.51 27.37
CA LYS A 47 10.09 13.51 28.40
C LYS A 47 8.95 12.51 28.67
N LEU A 48 7.69 12.87 28.37
CA LEU A 48 6.55 11.95 28.46
C LEU A 48 6.54 10.92 27.32
N LEU A 49 7.31 11.16 26.25
CA LEU A 49 7.38 10.32 25.05
C LEU A 49 8.83 9.88 24.76
N PRO A 50 9.50 9.18 25.69
CA PRO A 50 10.94 8.90 25.60
C PRO A 50 11.34 8.07 24.37
N ASN A 51 10.44 7.20 23.89
CA ASN A 51 10.69 6.29 22.77
C ASN A 51 10.09 6.78 21.44
N TYR A 52 9.73 8.07 21.32
CA TYR A 52 9.02 8.59 20.16
C TYR A 52 9.81 8.38 18.85
N HIS A 53 11.10 8.71 18.85
CA HIS A 53 11.96 8.50 17.67
C HIS A 53 12.09 7.02 17.30
N GLN A 54 12.23 6.14 18.29
CA GLN A 54 12.34 4.70 18.05
C GLN A 54 11.06 4.15 17.40
N LYS A 55 9.88 4.57 17.88
CA LYS A 55 8.59 4.20 17.28
C LYS A 55 8.55 4.56 15.79
N TRP A 56 8.95 5.77 15.42
CA TRP A 56 8.93 6.22 14.02
C TRP A 56 9.97 5.52 13.15
N ASN A 57 11.14 5.18 13.70
CA ASN A 57 12.11 4.33 13.00
C ASN A 57 11.54 2.94 12.71
N LEU A 58 10.84 2.32 13.66
CA LEU A 58 10.17 1.03 13.43
C LEU A 58 9.09 1.15 12.33
N ILE A 59 8.33 2.25 12.32
CA ILE A 59 7.34 2.52 11.26
C ILE A 59 8.02 2.66 9.89
N LEU A 60 9.16 3.35 9.80
CA LEU A 60 9.94 3.45 8.56
C LEU A 60 10.42 2.08 8.08
N CYS A 61 10.92 1.23 8.98
CA CYS A 61 11.28 -0.15 8.64
C CYS A 61 10.07 -0.94 8.14
N GLY A 62 8.90 -0.77 8.76
CA GLY A 62 7.65 -1.39 8.32
C GLY A 62 7.20 -0.91 6.93
N LEU A 63 7.29 0.41 6.66
CA LEU A 63 7.00 0.96 5.34
C LEU A 63 7.89 0.36 4.26
N HIS A 64 9.20 0.25 4.55
CA HIS A 64 10.16 -0.34 3.63
C HIS A 64 9.88 -1.84 3.39
N ALA A 65 9.64 -2.61 4.45
CA ALA A 65 9.30 -4.03 4.33
C ALA A 65 8.02 -4.25 3.50
N ASN A 66 7.01 -3.39 3.68
CA ASN A 66 5.78 -3.43 2.88
C ASN A 66 6.04 -3.03 1.42
N GLN A 67 6.91 -2.06 1.16
CA GLN A 67 7.31 -1.68 -0.21
C GLN A 67 7.94 -2.86 -0.95
N MET A 68 8.80 -3.63 -0.28
CA MET A 68 9.41 -4.83 -0.88
C MET A 68 8.36 -5.84 -1.36
N ILE A 69 7.23 -5.97 -0.65
CA ILE A 69 6.10 -6.81 -1.07
C ILE A 69 5.48 -6.27 -2.36
N PHE A 70 5.18 -4.96 -2.41
CA PHE A 70 4.59 -4.35 -3.61
C PHE A 70 5.53 -4.40 -4.81
N ASP A 71 6.83 -4.16 -4.61
CA ASP A 71 7.81 -4.28 -5.67
C ASP A 71 7.92 -5.74 -6.17
N ALA A 72 7.78 -6.72 -5.29
CA ALA A 72 7.74 -8.13 -5.67
C ALA A 72 6.47 -8.47 -6.46
N ILE A 73 5.31 -7.93 -6.07
CA ILE A 73 4.05 -8.08 -6.82
C ILE A 73 4.20 -7.51 -8.23
N ILE A 74 4.78 -6.31 -8.35
CA ILE A 74 5.05 -5.67 -9.65
C ILE A 74 5.98 -6.56 -10.48
N ARG A 75 7.15 -6.93 -9.95
CA ARG A 75 8.15 -7.75 -10.67
C ARG A 75 7.59 -9.09 -11.14
N ASN A 76 6.69 -9.72 -10.39
CA ASN A 76 6.07 -10.98 -10.79
C ASN A 76 5.13 -10.86 -12.00
N GLN A 77 4.87 -9.65 -12.49
CA GLN A 77 4.06 -9.35 -13.67
C GLN A 77 4.96 -8.97 -14.86
N GLU A 78 6.00 -9.77 -15.15
CA GLU A 78 7.03 -9.47 -16.17
C GLU A 78 6.45 -9.19 -17.56
N ASP A 79 5.44 -9.96 -17.98
CA ASP A 79 4.75 -9.78 -19.25
C ASP A 79 4.05 -8.42 -19.33
N ILE A 80 3.39 -8.00 -18.24
CA ILE A 80 2.69 -6.73 -18.16
C ILE A 80 3.70 -5.58 -18.22
N ILE A 81 4.78 -5.65 -17.43
CA ILE A 81 5.80 -4.60 -17.40
C ILE A 81 6.45 -4.41 -18.77
N THR A 82 6.77 -5.52 -19.44
CA THR A 82 7.55 -5.53 -20.67
C THR A 82 6.69 -5.19 -21.89
N HIS A 83 5.47 -5.72 -21.98
CA HIS A 83 4.59 -5.50 -23.14
C HIS A 83 3.80 -4.18 -23.07
N LEU A 84 3.51 -3.67 -21.88
CA LEU A 84 2.74 -2.44 -21.69
C LEU A 84 3.61 -1.24 -21.24
N HIS A 85 4.93 -1.41 -21.23
CA HIS A 85 5.91 -0.35 -20.93
C HIS A 85 5.62 0.40 -19.62
N PHE A 86 5.28 -0.33 -18.55
CA PHE A 86 5.07 0.29 -17.24
C PHE A 86 6.39 0.90 -16.74
N PRO A 87 6.43 2.20 -16.43
CA PRO A 87 7.66 2.82 -15.93
C PRO A 87 7.95 2.31 -14.51
N ILE A 88 9.16 1.79 -14.30
CA ILE A 88 9.69 1.53 -12.96
C ILE A 88 10.40 2.80 -12.52
N LEU A 89 9.84 3.47 -11.51
CA LEU A 89 10.37 4.73 -11.00
C LEU A 89 11.58 4.48 -10.09
N SER A 90 12.66 5.24 -10.31
CA SER A 90 13.76 5.34 -9.35
C SER A 90 13.33 6.09 -8.09
N GLU A 91 14.09 5.94 -7.00
CA GLU A 91 13.80 6.66 -5.74
C GLU A 91 13.75 8.18 -5.92
N GLU A 92 14.63 8.75 -6.75
CA GLU A 92 14.62 10.17 -7.09
C GLU A 92 13.34 10.57 -7.84
N GLN A 93 12.92 9.74 -8.80
CA GLN A 93 11.68 9.98 -9.55
C GLN A 93 10.44 9.90 -8.65
N LYS A 94 10.38 8.93 -7.73
CA LYS A 94 9.31 8.80 -6.74
C LYS A 94 9.21 10.05 -5.86
N HIS A 95 10.36 10.52 -5.34
CA HIS A 95 10.43 11.70 -4.49
C HIS A 95 9.97 12.97 -5.22
N ASN A 96 10.54 13.21 -6.40
CA ASN A 96 10.21 14.39 -7.21
C ASN A 96 8.73 14.40 -7.62
N LEU A 97 8.17 13.24 -7.97
CA LEU A 97 6.76 13.12 -8.33
C LEU A 97 5.84 13.50 -7.16
N ILE A 98 6.10 13.01 -5.94
CA ILE A 98 5.27 13.35 -4.77
C ILE A 98 5.32 14.84 -4.42
N LEU A 99 6.42 15.52 -4.72
CA LEU A 99 6.54 16.96 -4.52
C LEU A 99 5.89 17.77 -5.64
N SER A 100 5.86 17.26 -6.87
CA SER A 100 5.37 17.99 -8.05
C SER A 100 3.88 17.84 -8.33
N ILE A 101 3.21 16.82 -7.79
CA ILE A 101 1.77 16.60 -8.03
C ILE A 101 0.90 17.72 -7.44
N SER A 102 -0.13 18.10 -8.17
CA SER A 102 -1.17 19.03 -7.73
C SER A 102 -2.00 18.47 -6.56
N ASP A 103 -2.74 19.33 -5.87
CA ASP A 103 -3.60 18.89 -4.76
C ASP A 103 -4.68 17.88 -5.20
N ASN A 104 -5.21 18.03 -6.43
CA ASN A 104 -6.20 17.11 -6.95
C ASN A 104 -5.59 15.72 -7.22
N GLU A 105 -4.42 15.68 -7.87
CA GLU A 105 -3.69 14.43 -8.12
C GLU A 105 -3.23 13.77 -6.81
N ARG A 106 -2.83 14.58 -5.82
CA ARG A 106 -2.50 14.10 -4.47
C ARG A 106 -3.70 13.42 -3.81
N ASN A 107 -4.89 14.03 -3.89
CA ASN A 107 -6.11 13.43 -3.34
C ASN A 107 -6.45 12.11 -4.02
N GLU A 108 -6.33 12.04 -5.35
CA GLU A 108 -6.54 10.79 -6.09
C GLU A 108 -5.51 9.71 -5.68
N LEU A 109 -4.24 10.09 -5.57
CA LEU A 109 -3.19 9.18 -5.11
C LEU A 109 -3.45 8.67 -3.68
N CYS A 110 -3.88 9.54 -2.76
CA CYS A 110 -4.27 9.14 -1.41
C CYS A 110 -5.35 8.05 -1.42
N GLN A 111 -6.41 8.24 -2.22
CA GLN A 111 -7.49 7.25 -2.33
C GLN A 111 -6.99 5.91 -2.84
N LYS A 112 -6.06 5.91 -3.82
CA LYS A 112 -5.45 4.67 -4.29
C LYS A 112 -4.57 4.05 -3.21
N LEU A 113 -3.74 4.83 -2.53
CA LEU A 113 -2.88 4.36 -1.44
C LEU A 113 -3.66 3.76 -0.27
N ASP A 114 -4.88 4.24 0.01
CA ASP A 114 -5.75 3.61 1.01
C ASP A 114 -6.22 2.23 0.57
N LYS A 115 -6.47 2.02 -0.74
CA LYS A 115 -6.70 0.68 -1.29
C LYS A 115 -5.45 -0.19 -1.19
N VAL A 116 -4.26 0.36 -1.52
CA VAL A 116 -2.97 -0.34 -1.40
C VAL A 116 -2.73 -0.80 0.06
N ARG A 117 -3.00 0.07 1.04
CA ARG A 117 -2.95 -0.28 2.47
C ARG A 117 -3.95 -1.37 2.84
N SER A 118 -5.18 -1.27 2.35
CA SER A 118 -6.21 -2.28 2.58
C SER A 118 -5.83 -3.63 2.01
N MET A 119 -5.09 -3.67 0.89
CA MET A 119 -4.55 -4.92 0.34
C MET A 119 -3.60 -5.62 1.30
N LEU A 120 -2.76 -4.90 2.07
CA LEU A 120 -1.92 -5.53 3.10
C LEU A 120 -2.77 -6.20 4.18
N THR A 121 -3.85 -5.55 4.60
CA THR A 121 -4.80 -6.13 5.57
C THR A 121 -5.49 -7.36 5.00
N HIS A 122 -5.90 -7.34 3.73
CA HIS A 122 -6.48 -8.51 3.07
C HIS A 122 -5.47 -9.65 2.94
N LEU A 123 -4.21 -9.36 2.56
CA LEU A 123 -3.15 -10.36 2.50
C LEU A 123 -2.88 -10.97 3.89
N TYR A 124 -2.84 -10.14 4.92
CA TYR A 124 -2.72 -10.60 6.29
C TYR A 124 -3.89 -11.51 6.67
N ARG A 125 -5.13 -11.08 6.46
CA ARG A 125 -6.31 -11.90 6.76
C ARG A 125 -6.31 -13.23 6.02
N ASP A 126 -6.03 -13.21 4.72
CA ASP A 126 -6.26 -14.36 3.85
C ASP A 126 -5.09 -15.35 3.85
N TRP A 127 -3.86 -14.87 4.07
CA TRP A 127 -2.63 -15.65 3.88
C TRP A 127 -1.70 -15.71 5.09
N SER A 128 -1.99 -15.01 6.19
CA SER A 128 -1.24 -15.20 7.44
C SER A 128 -1.78 -16.36 8.28
N ILE A 129 -0.95 -16.83 9.23
CA ILE A 129 -1.39 -17.82 10.21
C ILE A 129 -2.30 -17.18 11.26
N GLU A 130 -2.06 -15.92 11.60
CA GLU A 130 -2.86 -15.14 12.55
C GLU A 130 -4.29 -14.90 12.03
N GLY A 131 -4.46 -14.77 10.72
CA GLY A 131 -5.77 -14.61 10.05
C GLY A 131 -6.67 -15.86 10.08
N ILE A 132 -6.19 -17.01 10.58
CA ILE A 132 -6.92 -18.29 10.53
C ILE A 132 -8.28 -18.23 11.23
N ASN A 133 -8.37 -17.52 12.37
CA ASN A 133 -9.60 -17.45 13.15
C ASN A 133 -10.67 -16.68 12.38
N GLU A 134 -10.30 -15.58 11.73
CA GLU A 134 -11.22 -14.81 10.88
C GLU A 134 -11.67 -15.62 9.67
N ARG A 135 -10.74 -16.30 8.98
CA ARG A 135 -11.08 -17.19 7.86
C ARG A 135 -12.03 -18.31 8.26
N LYS A 136 -11.84 -18.93 9.44
CA LYS A 136 -12.76 -19.96 9.94
C LYS A 136 -14.16 -19.41 10.16
N LEU A 137 -14.28 -18.24 10.79
CA LEU A 137 -15.60 -17.63 11.03
C LEU A 137 -16.32 -17.24 9.74
N CYS A 138 -15.57 -16.76 8.74
CA CYS A 138 -16.15 -16.26 7.49
C CYS A 138 -16.35 -17.36 6.43
N TYR A 139 -15.37 -18.23 6.24
CA TYR A 139 -15.35 -19.19 5.13
C TYR A 139 -15.94 -20.56 5.50
N GLU A 140 -15.77 -21.03 6.73
CA GLU A 140 -16.26 -22.35 7.14
C GLU A 140 -17.79 -22.50 6.98
N PRO A 141 -18.64 -21.50 7.34
CA PRO A 141 -20.08 -21.60 7.11
C PRO A 141 -20.44 -21.73 5.62
N ILE A 142 -19.71 -21.02 4.75
CA ILE A 142 -19.91 -21.08 3.30
C ILE A 142 -19.50 -22.45 2.76
N LEU A 143 -18.33 -22.94 3.18
CA LEU A 143 -17.81 -24.25 2.77
C LEU A 143 -18.70 -25.40 3.24
N HIS A 144 -19.23 -25.32 4.46
CA HIS A 144 -20.20 -26.29 4.97
C HIS A 144 -21.45 -26.29 4.08
N ARG A 145 -22.01 -25.12 3.78
CA ARG A 145 -23.20 -25.03 2.95
C ARG A 145 -22.97 -25.56 1.53
N LEU A 146 -21.80 -25.30 0.94
CA LEU A 146 -21.43 -25.85 -0.35
C LEU A 146 -21.33 -27.38 -0.32
N LYS A 147 -20.75 -27.95 0.74
CA LYS A 147 -20.68 -29.42 0.92
C LYS A 147 -22.05 -30.06 1.08
N GLU A 148 -23.01 -29.41 1.74
CA GLU A 148 -24.38 -29.92 1.85
C GLU A 148 -25.11 -29.94 0.50
N LEU A 149 -24.91 -28.91 -0.33
CA LEU A 149 -25.63 -28.73 -1.59
C LEU A 149 -25.07 -29.57 -2.74
N TYR A 150 -23.77 -29.83 -2.72
CA TYR A 150 -23.04 -30.50 -3.80
C TYR A 150 -22.35 -31.78 -3.33
N GLN A 151 -22.99 -32.51 -2.42
CA GLN A 151 -22.60 -33.89 -2.10
C GLN A 151 -22.89 -34.78 -3.31
N ASP A 152 -21.84 -35.34 -3.93
CA ASP A 152 -21.97 -36.59 -4.68
C ASP A 152 -22.31 -37.74 -3.72
#